data_AF-A0A7V5XGE4-F1
#
_entry.id   AF-A0A7V5XGE4-F1
#
_cell.length_a   1.000
_cell.length_b   1.000
_cell.length_c   1.000
_cell.angle_alpha   90.00
_cell.angle_beta   90.00
_cell.angle_gamma   90.00
#
_symmetry.space_group_name_H-M   'P 1'
#
loop_
_entity.id
_entity.type
_entity.pdbx_description
1 polymer ?
#
loop_
_entity_poly.entity_id
_entity_poly.type
_entity_poly.pdbx_seq_one_letter_code
_entity_poly.pdbx_strand_id
1 'polypeptide(L)' 'MKKPFNIKYKEKIVCPYCNNSEDFYEVIENATIFITYIQNPDGTLEPIEEELEILGPIKFFCGICNTDLTKLKR' A
#
# COMPACT_ATOMS: atom_id res chain seq x y z
N MET A 1 -39.90 -0.79 7.39
CA MET A 1 -39.17 0.38 6.89
C MET A 1 -37.76 -0.04 6.50
N LYS A 2 -37.39 0.00 5.21
CA LYS A 2 -36.01 -0.26 4.77
C LYS A 2 -35.18 0.99 5.09
N LYS A 3 -34.08 0.85 5.85
CA LYS A 3 -33.19 1.98 6.15
C LYS A 3 -32.64 2.54 4.82
N PRO A 4 -32.72 3.86 4.56
CA PRO A 4 -32.42 4.45 3.26
C PRO A 4 -30.93 4.53 2.90
N PHE A 5 -30.02 4.11 3.80
CA PHE A 5 -28.59 4.26 3.60
C PHE A 5 -27.85 2.94 3.79
N ASN A 6 -27.06 2.58 2.78
CA ASN A 6 -26.14 1.45 2.84
C ASN A 6 -24.79 1.97 3.38
N ILE A 7 -24.65 2.06 4.70
CA ILE A 7 -23.42 2.50 5.35
C ILE A 7 -22.42 1.34 5.26
N LYS A 8 -21.39 1.48 4.40
CA LYS A 8 -20.26 0.55 4.36
C LYS A 8 -19.35 0.82 5.56
N TYR A 9 -19.53 0.08 6.65
CA TYR A 9 -18.57 0.08 7.76
C TYR A 9 -17.37 -0.79 7.37
N LYS A 10 -16.15 -0.23 7.42
CA LYS A 10 -14.92 -1.02 7.37
C LYS A 10 -14.41 -1.20 8.80
N GLU A 11 -14.04 -2.42 9.14
CA GLU A 11 -13.42 -2.70 10.44
C GLU A 11 -12.08 -1.97 10.56
N LYS A 12 -11.84 -1.34 11.71
CA LYS A 12 -10.58 -0.64 11.99
C LYS A 12 -9.53 -1.65 12.40
N ILE A 13 -8.34 -1.59 11.79
CA ILE A 13 -7.19 -2.39 12.24
C ILE A 13 -6.60 -1.72 13.49
N VAL A 14 -6.37 -2.53 14.53
CA VAL A 14 -5.68 -2.12 15.75
C VAL A 14 -4.52 -3.10 15.96
N CYS A 15 -3.31 -2.58 16.16
CA CYS A 15 -2.14 -3.38 16.49
C CYS A 15 -2.39 -4.09 17.83
N PRO A 16 -2.37 -5.44 17.87
CA PRO A 16 -2.64 -6.17 19.11
C PRO A 16 -1.51 -6.09 20.13
N TYR A 17 -0.37 -5.50 19.76
CA TYR A 17 0.83 -5.41 20.61
C TYR A 17 1.03 -4.06 21.28
N CYS A 18 0.65 -2.95 20.62
CA CYS A 18 0.82 -1.58 21.16
C CYS A 18 -0.44 -0.72 21.07
N ASN A 19 -1.57 -1.28 20.64
CA ASN A 19 -2.86 -0.58 20.50
C ASN A 19 -2.88 0.57 19.49
N ASN A 20 -1.80 0.75 18.72
CA ASN A 20 -1.77 1.68 17.60
C ASN A 20 -2.87 1.33 16.59
N SER A 21 -3.54 2.35 16.07
CA SER A 21 -4.65 2.21 15.13
C SER A 21 -4.60 3.26 14.02
N GLU A 22 -3.45 3.92 13.87
CA GLU A 22 -3.29 5.09 13.00
C GLU A 22 -2.11 4.93 12.04
N ASP A 23 -0.98 4.37 12.50
CA ASP A 23 0.26 4.31 11.71
C ASP A 23 0.65 2.88 11.32
N PHE A 24 0.73 2.59 10.02
CA PHE A 24 1.13 1.28 9.51
C PHE A 24 1.88 1.44 8.20
N TYR A 25 2.79 0.51 7.89
CA TYR A 25 3.55 0.52 6.65
C TYR A 25 3.69 -0.87 6.04
N GLU A 26 4.02 -0.92 4.75
CA GLU A 26 4.35 -2.15 4.05
C GLU A 26 5.82 -2.18 3.65
N VAL A 27 6.40 -3.38 3.69
CA VAL A 27 7.70 -3.68 3.10
C VAL A 27 7.44 -4.60 1.93
N ILE A 28 7.80 -4.13 0.74
CA ILE A 28 7.75 -4.90 -0.50
C ILE A 28 9.19 -5.30 -0.80
N GLU A 29 9.47 -6.60 -0.71
CA GLU A 29 10.80 -7.14 -1.01
C GLU A 29 10.87 -7.53 -2.50
N ASN A 30 12.04 -7.38 -3.11
CA ASN A 30 12.31 -7.75 -4.51
C ASN A 30 11.30 -7.15 -5.51
N ALA A 31 11.10 -5.84 -5.45
CA ALA A 31 10.29 -5.10 -6.42
C ALA A 31 11.18 -4.44 -7.49
N THR A 32 10.75 -4.51 -8.73
CA THR A 32 11.30 -3.76 -9.86
C THR A 32 10.24 -2.81 -10.37
N ILE A 33 10.61 -1.54 -10.53
CA ILE A 33 9.75 -0.51 -11.15
C ILE A 33 10.35 -0.18 -12.52
N PHE A 34 9.58 -0.36 -13.57
CA PHE A 34 9.92 0.06 -14.91
C PHE A 34 9.17 1.35 -15.22
N ILE A 35 9.91 2.43 -15.50
CA ILE A 35 9.32 3.70 -15.94
C ILE A 35 9.78 3.95 -17.37
N THR A 36 8.83 3.98 -18.30
CA THR A 36 9.10 4.27 -19.71
C THR A 36 8.90 5.75 -19.95
N TYR A 37 9.90 6.39 -20.57
CA TYR A 37 9.85 7.80 -20.93
C TYR A 37 9.82 8.00 -22.44
N ILE A 38 9.09 9.02 -22.89
CA ILE A 38 9.28 9.62 -24.21
C ILE A 38 10.10 10.90 -24.07
N GLN A 39 11.02 11.13 -25.00
CA GLN A 39 11.78 12.38 -25.07
C GLN A 39 11.09 13.34 -26.05
N ASN A 40 10.75 14.52 -25.55
CA ASN A 40 10.17 15.59 -26.34
C ASN A 40 11.21 16.31 -27.20
N PRO A 41 10.81 17.05 -28.26
CA PRO A 41 11.74 17.80 -29.12
C PRO A 41 12.55 18.88 -28.39
N ASP A 42 12.04 19.40 -27.27
CA ASP A 42 12.74 20.33 -26.40
C ASP A 42 13.72 19.64 -25.42
N GLY A 43 13.82 18.31 -25.49
CA GLY A 43 14.71 17.48 -24.69
C GLY A 43 14.15 17.06 -23.34
N THR A 44 12.93 17.49 -22.97
CA THR A 44 12.29 17.04 -21.73
C THR A 44 11.88 15.57 -21.81
N LEU A 45 11.89 14.88 -20.66
CA LEU A 45 11.43 13.49 -20.55
C LEU A 45 10.04 13.48 -19.90
N GLU A 46 9.08 12.85 -20.58
CA GLU A 46 7.72 12.65 -20.07
C GLU A 46 7.50 11.16 -19.81
N PRO A 47 7.10 10.76 -18.58
CA PRO A 47 6.79 9.37 -18.29
C PRO A 47 5.48 8.99 -18.98
N ILE A 48 5.50 7.91 -19.74
CA ILE A 48 4.32 7.44 -20.50
C ILE A 48 3.75 6.14 -19.95
N GLU A 49 4.55 5.38 -19.20
CA GLU A 49 4.15 4.10 -18.63
C GLU A 49 4.95 3.80 -17.36
N GLU A 50 4.29 3.18 -16.40
CA GLU A 50 4.88 2.70 -15.15
C GLU A 50 4.38 1.27 -14.90
N GLU A 51 5.31 0.31 -14.86
CA GLU A 51 5.03 -1.08 -14.51
C GLU A 51 5.74 -1.44 -13.20
N LEU A 52 5.03 -2.15 -12.31
CA LEU A 52 5.55 -2.65 -11.05
C LEU A 52 5.55 -4.17 -11.04
N GLU A 53 6.74 -4.77 -10.96
CA GLU A 53 6.93 -6.20 -10.81
C GLU A 53 7.36 -6.51 -9.37
N ILE A 54 6.55 -7.28 -8.63
CA ILE A 54 6.86 -7.70 -7.26
C ILE A 54 7.16 -9.19 -7.25
N LEU A 55 8.42 -9.55 -7.00
CA LEU A 55 8.88 -10.94 -6.97
C LEU A 55 9.02 -11.49 -5.54
N GLY A 56 9.02 -10.62 -4.53
CA GLY A 56 9.16 -11.00 -3.11
C GLY A 56 7.88 -10.82 -2.31
N PRO A 57 7.92 -11.13 -1.01
CA PRO A 57 6.77 -10.95 -0.13
C PRO A 57 6.43 -9.46 0.06
N ILE A 58 5.13 -9.20 0.19
CA ILE A 58 4.61 -7.97 0.76
C ILE A 58 4.31 -8.25 2.24
N LYS A 59 4.99 -7.53 3.12
CA LYS A 59 4.80 -7.63 4.57
C LYS A 59 4.17 -6.35 5.09
N PHE A 60 3.26 -6.46 6.05
CA PHE A 60 2.57 -5.34 6.66
C PHE A 60 2.99 -5.21 8.13
N PHE A 61 3.29 -4.00 8.57
CA PHE A 61 3.85 -3.74 9.89
C PHE A 61 3.12 -2.62 10.62
N CYS A 62 3.17 -2.69 11.95
CA CYS A 62 2.80 -1.57 12.81
C CYS A 62 3.86 -0.46 12.74
N GLY A 63 3.47 0.79 12.45
CA GLY A 63 4.40 1.93 12.41
C GLY A 63 4.95 2.36 13.77
N ILE A 64 4.32 1.94 14.87
CA ILE A 64 4.76 2.31 16.23
C ILE A 64 5.71 1.27 16.83
N CYS A 65 5.37 -0.03 16.75
CA CYS A 65 6.14 -1.08 17.39
C CYS A 65 6.86 -2.03 16.42
N ASN A 66 6.77 -1.79 15.11
CA ASN A 66 7.42 -2.55 14.04
C ASN A 66 7.09 -4.06 14.03
N THR A 67 6.01 -4.48 14.69
CA THR A 67 5.58 -5.88 14.66
C THR A 67 4.99 -6.23 13.30
N ASP A 68 5.33 -7.41 12.78
CA ASP A 68 4.73 -7.98 11.57
C ASP A 68 3.26 -8.31 11.83
N LEU A 69 2.39 -7.65 11.07
CA LEU A 69 0.94 -7.78 11.04
C LEU A 69 0.42 -8.31 9.71
N THR A 70 1.27 -8.89 8.86
CA THR A 70 0.93 -9.36 7.50
C THR A 70 -0.32 -10.24 7.48
N LYS A 71 -0.52 -11.08 8.50
CA LYS A 71 -1.69 -11.97 8.62
C LYS A 71 -3.02 -11.24 8.90
N LEU A 72 -2.98 -9.98 9.31
CA LEU A 72 -4.16 -9.16 9.61
C LEU A 72 -4.65 -8.36 8.39
N LYS A 73 -3.81 -8.17 7.38
CA LYS A 73 -4.16 -7.49 6.13
C LYS A 73 -4.74 -8.54 5.17
N ARG A 74 -6.06 -8.73 5.20
CA ARG A 74 -6.82 -9.58 4.25
C ARG A 74 -7.55 -8.75 3.22
#